data_AF-A0A7V2RQ86-F1
#
_entry.id   AF-A0A7V2RQ86-F1
#
_cell.length_a   1.000
_cell.length_b   1.000
_cell.length_c   1.000
_cell.angle_alpha   90.00
_cell.angle_beta   90.00
_cell.angle_gamma   90.00
#
_symmetry.space_group_name_H-M   'P 1'
#
loop_
_entity.id
_entity.type
_entity.pdbx_description
1 polymer ?
#
loop_
_entity_poly.entity_id
_entity_poly.type
_entity_poly.pdbx_seq_one_letter_code
_entity_poly.pdbx_strand_id
1 'polypeptide(L)'
;MNVVILTPIQIEYDAVRKHLTGLTEKTVAGSCYETGQFAGRHHTFNITLHQTGPKNSSIALATEKAIQLFNPKIILVTGIAGGVKDVDIGDVVVGTKAYGYEAGKETGNGFVARPEVVNYSKELLAAARSTARKNDWKKRCNINSSRAKVVFGPIASGDKVIATTGASIFPLIKKYYNDTTALEMEAIGFGQAMLYHPQVLFANIRGVSDMLENKSKTDAGGAQELAAGNAAGFVFEMMYEMDSTNLNIPIMNSKELSKAIYEILFPISKLESVKDIGKELTEATDTSVRELWEKVRPLFIEEFEELKNDPKDEDNQIAVKAKLKRVLKNNGDLEKELAELVGKVNSEKGGASVVIENSKNVISGSTISVGGNFHLGDKTEIDKKYEIKEIEGNVYIAETINIEQATNTPGAPLAGPEMNAIKMQVVRNKIKPALKTLLEHSAHDPDFNNQVILLASRWNQLQREKNRNTISKSHANIEYNRIRAALLDMIDGMDDNGF
;
A
#
# COMPACT_ATOMS: atom_id res chain seq x y z
N MET A 1 -4.11 -15.27 15.86
CA MET A 1 -3.02 -14.54 15.17
C MET A 1 -3.48 -14.10 13.79
N ASN A 2 -3.15 -12.89 13.34
CA ASN A 2 -3.57 -12.38 12.02
C ASN A 2 -2.57 -12.76 10.93
N VAL A 3 -3.07 -13.38 9.86
CA VAL A 3 -2.30 -13.81 8.70
C VAL A 3 -3.01 -13.33 7.44
N VAL A 4 -2.26 -12.82 6.48
CA VAL A 4 -2.79 -12.58 5.14
C VAL A 4 -2.32 -13.68 4.19
N ILE A 5 -3.24 -14.19 3.38
CA ILE A 5 -2.93 -15.08 2.27
C ILE A 5 -3.34 -14.38 0.98
N LEU A 6 -2.39 -14.22 0.07
CA LEU A 6 -2.57 -13.60 -1.24
C LEU A 6 -2.52 -14.69 -2.32
N THR A 7 -3.48 -14.64 -3.23
CA THR A 7 -3.60 -15.58 -4.35
C THR A 7 -3.77 -14.80 -5.66
N PRO A 8 -2.90 -14.99 -6.66
CA PRO A 8 -3.02 -14.27 -7.94
C PRO A 8 -4.34 -14.50 -8.71
N ILE A 9 -4.86 -15.72 -8.77
CA ILE A 9 -6.02 -16.09 -9.60
C ILE A 9 -7.10 -16.88 -8.84
N GLN A 10 -8.29 -16.98 -9.42
CA GLN A 10 -9.49 -17.52 -8.77
C GLN A 10 -9.35 -18.98 -8.30
N ILE A 11 -8.75 -19.85 -9.10
CA ILE A 11 -8.58 -21.27 -8.73
C ILE A 11 -7.71 -21.45 -7.48
N GLU A 12 -6.73 -20.57 -7.30
CA GLU A 12 -5.85 -20.54 -6.12
C GLU A 12 -6.60 -19.99 -4.91
N TYR A 13 -7.37 -18.92 -5.11
CA TYR A 13 -8.26 -18.34 -4.11
C TYR A 13 -9.23 -19.40 -3.57
N ASP A 14 -9.91 -20.12 -4.46
CA ASP A 14 -10.88 -21.15 -4.13
C ASP A 14 -10.22 -22.33 -3.40
N ALA A 15 -8.98 -22.69 -3.74
CA ALA A 15 -8.24 -23.73 -3.05
C ALA A 15 -7.95 -23.33 -1.59
N VAL A 16 -7.55 -22.08 -1.33
CA VAL A 16 -7.31 -21.57 0.03
C VAL A 16 -8.60 -21.46 0.81
N ARG A 17 -9.64 -20.88 0.20
CA ARG A 17 -10.94 -20.62 0.83
C ARG A 17 -11.57 -21.86 1.44
N LYS A 18 -11.40 -23.04 0.81
CA LYS A 18 -11.95 -24.33 1.29
C LYS A 18 -11.46 -24.75 2.68
N HIS A 19 -10.34 -24.21 3.16
CA HIS A 19 -9.80 -24.52 4.48
C HIS A 19 -10.30 -23.58 5.58
N LEU A 20 -11.02 -22.52 5.23
CA LEU A 20 -11.44 -21.48 6.15
C LEU A 20 -12.87 -21.74 6.65
N THR A 21 -13.11 -21.33 7.89
CA THR A 21 -14.43 -21.38 8.55
C THR A 21 -14.86 -19.97 8.94
N GLY A 22 -16.16 -19.73 9.12
CA GLY A 22 -16.67 -18.41 9.54
C GLY A 22 -16.37 -17.30 8.54
N LEU A 23 -16.48 -17.61 7.25
CA LEU A 23 -16.15 -16.69 6.16
C LEU A 23 -17.05 -15.45 6.19
N THR A 24 -16.42 -14.29 6.08
CA THR A 24 -17.10 -12.99 5.94
C THR A 24 -16.38 -12.15 4.90
N GLU A 25 -17.16 -11.50 4.05
CA GLU A 25 -16.61 -10.64 3.00
C GLU A 25 -16.55 -9.19 3.48
N LYS A 26 -15.47 -8.50 3.14
CA LYS A 26 -15.28 -7.07 3.41
C LYS A 26 -14.65 -6.39 2.20
N THR A 27 -15.40 -5.47 1.59
CA THR A 27 -14.83 -4.57 0.58
C THR A 27 -14.22 -3.35 1.27
N VAL A 28 -12.92 -3.12 1.08
CA VAL A 28 -12.19 -1.99 1.65
C VAL A 28 -11.31 -1.34 0.60
N ALA A 29 -11.45 -0.02 0.45
CA ALA A 29 -10.67 0.80 -0.50
C ALA A 29 -10.69 0.24 -1.94
N GLY A 30 -11.82 -0.31 -2.40
CA GLY A 30 -11.98 -0.87 -3.75
C GLY A 30 -11.39 -2.27 -3.96
N SER A 31 -10.97 -2.97 -2.91
CA SER A 31 -10.58 -4.39 -2.95
C SER A 31 -11.52 -5.22 -2.10
N CYS A 32 -11.93 -6.38 -2.61
CA CYS A 32 -12.69 -7.37 -1.84
C CYS A 32 -11.73 -8.30 -1.10
N TYR A 33 -11.89 -8.38 0.21
CA TYR A 33 -11.19 -9.31 1.08
C TYR A 33 -12.20 -10.25 1.70
N GLU A 34 -11.82 -11.51 1.87
CA GLU A 34 -12.60 -12.44 2.67
C GLU A 34 -11.82 -12.77 3.93
N THR A 35 -12.46 -12.70 5.09
CA THR A 35 -11.85 -13.08 6.34
C THR A 35 -12.48 -14.37 6.86
N GLY A 36 -11.66 -15.23 7.42
CA GLY A 36 -12.09 -16.49 8.01
C GLY A 36 -11.14 -16.97 9.09
N GLN A 37 -11.49 -18.06 9.74
CA GLN A 37 -10.70 -18.67 10.79
C GLN A 37 -10.19 -20.04 10.39
N PHE A 38 -8.98 -20.35 10.83
CA PHE A 38 -8.39 -21.67 10.75
C PHE A 38 -7.84 -22.08 12.13
N ALA A 39 -8.31 -23.20 12.67
CA ALA A 39 -7.83 -23.75 13.93
C ALA A 39 -6.57 -24.60 13.68
N GLY A 40 -5.42 -24.11 14.16
CA GLY A 40 -4.19 -24.88 14.22
C GLY A 40 -4.09 -25.73 15.47
N ARG A 41 -2.99 -26.47 15.59
CA ARG A 41 -2.68 -27.28 16.78
C ARG A 41 -2.40 -26.44 18.01
N HIS A 42 -1.74 -25.30 17.81
CA HIS A 42 -1.28 -24.41 18.88
C HIS A 42 -2.06 -23.09 18.93
N HIS A 43 -2.56 -22.60 17.77
CA HIS A 43 -3.14 -21.26 17.63
C HIS A 43 -4.36 -21.27 16.72
N THR A 44 -5.31 -20.37 17.00
CA THR A 44 -6.34 -19.99 16.02
C THR A 44 -5.83 -18.84 15.16
N PHE A 45 -5.91 -19.01 13.85
CA PHE A 45 -5.49 -18.03 12.86
C PHE A 45 -6.70 -17.30 12.29
N ASN A 46 -6.65 -15.96 12.33
CA ASN A 46 -7.57 -15.11 11.60
C ASN A 46 -6.91 -14.82 10.24
N ILE A 47 -7.48 -15.39 9.19
CA ILE A 47 -6.96 -15.30 7.83
C ILE A 47 -7.72 -14.21 7.10
N THR A 48 -6.99 -13.26 6.52
CA THR A 48 -7.50 -12.40 5.45
C THR A 48 -7.02 -12.96 4.12
N LEU A 49 -7.95 -13.35 3.26
CA LEU A 49 -7.71 -13.86 1.93
C LEU A 49 -8.02 -12.77 0.90
N HIS A 50 -7.14 -12.62 -0.10
CA HIS A 50 -7.34 -11.68 -1.19
C HIS A 50 -6.86 -12.22 -2.54
N GLN A 51 -7.71 -12.11 -3.56
CA GLN A 51 -7.28 -12.32 -4.93
C GLN A 51 -6.67 -11.05 -5.51
N THR A 52 -5.38 -11.09 -5.84
CA THR A 52 -4.62 -9.88 -6.20
C THR A 52 -4.64 -9.57 -7.69
N GLY A 53 -4.86 -10.58 -8.53
CA GLY A 53 -4.52 -10.55 -9.96
C GLY A 53 -3.04 -10.91 -10.19
N PRO A 54 -2.70 -11.35 -11.40
CA PRO A 54 -1.33 -11.68 -11.76
C PRO A 54 -0.45 -10.43 -11.91
N LYS A 55 0.87 -10.64 -11.98
CA LYS A 55 1.95 -9.64 -12.17
C LYS A 55 2.57 -9.10 -10.88
N ASN A 56 3.84 -8.71 -11.00
CA ASN A 56 4.66 -8.23 -9.88
C ASN A 56 4.15 -6.91 -9.30
N SER A 57 3.68 -6.00 -10.15
CA SER A 57 3.11 -4.72 -9.68
C SER A 57 1.79 -4.91 -8.91
N SER A 58 0.91 -5.77 -9.40
CA SER A 58 -0.39 -6.07 -8.77
C SER A 58 -0.20 -6.66 -7.37
N ILE A 59 0.63 -7.70 -7.24
CA ILE A 59 0.89 -8.37 -5.96
C ILE A 59 1.62 -7.45 -4.98
N ALA A 60 2.55 -6.59 -5.44
CA ALA A 60 3.26 -5.65 -4.57
C ALA A 60 2.31 -4.63 -3.94
N LEU A 61 1.44 -4.02 -4.76
CA LEU A 61 0.43 -3.07 -4.28
C LEU A 61 -0.60 -3.73 -3.36
N ALA A 62 -1.04 -4.94 -3.70
CA ALA A 62 -1.95 -5.71 -2.86
C ALA A 62 -1.32 -6.08 -1.52
N THR A 63 -0.04 -6.43 -1.50
CA THR A 63 0.73 -6.74 -0.29
C THR A 63 0.80 -5.51 0.61
N GLU A 64 1.24 -4.36 0.09
CA GLU A 64 1.29 -3.12 0.86
C GLU A 64 -0.05 -2.74 1.47
N LYS A 65 -1.10 -2.79 0.65
CA LYS A 65 -2.45 -2.47 1.08
C LYS A 65 -2.93 -3.43 2.16
N ALA A 66 -2.68 -4.73 2.02
CA ALA A 66 -3.06 -5.71 3.02
C ALA A 66 -2.31 -5.51 4.35
N ILE A 67 -1.02 -5.12 4.30
CA ILE A 67 -0.26 -4.79 5.52
C ILE A 67 -0.88 -3.60 6.23
N GLN A 68 -1.14 -2.51 5.50
CA GLN A 68 -1.71 -1.29 6.07
C GLN A 68 -3.11 -1.52 6.66
N LEU A 69 -3.94 -2.34 6.03
CA LEU A 69 -5.33 -2.55 6.46
C LEU A 69 -5.47 -3.58 7.59
N PHE A 70 -4.60 -4.59 7.65
CA PHE A 70 -4.81 -5.76 8.52
C PHE A 70 -3.67 -6.01 9.52
N ASN A 71 -2.56 -5.28 9.43
CA ASN A 71 -1.39 -5.38 10.30
C ASN A 71 -1.01 -6.85 10.61
N PRO A 72 -0.78 -7.69 9.59
CA PRO A 72 -0.54 -9.11 9.78
C PRO A 72 0.83 -9.38 10.40
N LYS A 73 0.95 -10.55 11.05
CA LYS A 73 2.25 -11.07 11.50
C LYS A 73 2.93 -11.93 10.44
N ILE A 74 2.13 -12.52 9.57
CA ILE A 74 2.57 -13.39 8.47
C ILE A 74 1.81 -13.02 7.20
N ILE A 75 2.53 -12.95 6.07
CA ILE A 75 1.92 -12.92 4.75
C ILE A 75 2.42 -14.10 3.92
N LEU A 76 1.49 -14.85 3.35
CA LEU A 76 1.79 -15.95 2.45
C LEU A 76 1.29 -15.61 1.06
N VAL A 77 2.13 -15.80 0.05
CA VAL A 77 1.65 -15.96 -1.32
C VAL A 77 1.53 -17.45 -1.59
N THR A 78 0.36 -17.87 -2.05
CA THR A 78 0.14 -19.26 -2.45
C THR A 78 -0.56 -19.31 -3.79
N GLY A 79 -0.21 -20.30 -4.61
CA GLY A 79 -0.77 -20.43 -5.94
C GLY A 79 -0.12 -21.53 -6.77
N ILE A 80 -0.18 -21.40 -8.08
CA ILE A 80 0.45 -22.29 -9.04
C ILE A 80 1.69 -21.67 -9.66
N ALA A 81 2.56 -22.51 -10.21
CA ALA A 81 3.75 -22.12 -10.96
C ALA A 81 4.10 -23.18 -12.02
N GLY A 82 4.91 -22.78 -12.99
CA GLY A 82 5.50 -23.71 -13.94
C GLY A 82 6.80 -24.31 -13.42
N GLY A 83 6.93 -25.62 -13.52
CA GLY A 83 8.12 -26.37 -13.10
C GLY A 83 9.28 -26.20 -14.08
N VAL A 84 10.47 -25.90 -13.57
CA VAL A 84 11.69 -25.68 -14.38
C VAL A 84 12.65 -26.85 -14.26
N LYS A 85 12.87 -27.35 -13.05
CA LYS A 85 13.74 -28.50 -12.78
C LYS A 85 13.43 -29.15 -11.43
N ASP A 86 13.80 -30.41 -11.28
CA ASP A 86 13.74 -31.19 -10.03
C ASP A 86 12.32 -31.37 -9.44
N VAL A 87 11.29 -31.03 -10.21
CA VAL A 87 9.86 -31.07 -9.83
C VAL A 87 9.02 -31.69 -10.94
N ASP A 88 7.88 -32.24 -10.56
CA ASP A 88 6.84 -32.77 -11.44
C ASP A 88 5.49 -32.09 -11.16
N ILE A 89 4.52 -32.25 -12.06
CA ILE A 89 3.16 -31.72 -11.86
C ILE A 89 2.54 -32.25 -10.57
N GLY A 90 1.97 -31.34 -9.80
CA GLY A 90 1.39 -31.61 -8.48
C GLY A 90 2.39 -31.49 -7.32
N ASP A 91 3.70 -31.38 -7.58
CA ASP A 91 4.66 -31.09 -6.51
C ASP A 91 4.43 -29.68 -5.93
N VAL A 92 4.86 -29.51 -4.68
CA VAL A 92 4.85 -28.21 -4.00
C VAL A 92 6.26 -27.64 -3.95
N VAL A 93 6.43 -26.42 -4.41
CA VAL A 93 7.67 -25.66 -4.32
C VAL A 93 7.55 -24.61 -3.23
N VAL A 94 8.37 -24.74 -2.19
CA VAL A 94 8.55 -23.71 -1.18
C VAL A 94 9.70 -22.80 -1.61
N GLY A 95 9.37 -21.55 -1.93
CA GLY A 95 10.33 -20.55 -2.37
C GLY A 95 11.39 -20.29 -1.30
N THR A 96 12.67 -20.50 -1.61
CA THR A 96 13.78 -20.08 -0.71
C THR A 96 14.18 -18.63 -0.91
N LYS A 97 14.03 -18.15 -2.15
CA LYS A 97 14.25 -16.77 -2.58
C LYS A 97 13.45 -16.49 -3.85
N ALA A 98 13.13 -15.22 -4.07
CA ALA A 98 12.57 -14.71 -5.31
C ALA A 98 13.69 -14.21 -6.23
N TYR A 99 13.55 -14.46 -7.54
CA TYR A 99 14.37 -13.83 -8.57
C TYR A 99 13.52 -12.97 -9.50
N GLY A 100 13.95 -11.72 -9.72
CA GLY A 100 13.42 -10.89 -10.82
C GLY A 100 14.22 -11.12 -12.10
N TYR A 101 13.80 -12.08 -12.94
CA TYR A 101 14.63 -12.46 -14.09
C TYR A 101 14.70 -11.41 -15.20
N GLU A 102 13.77 -10.44 -15.20
CA GLU A 102 13.68 -9.38 -16.20
C GLU A 102 14.56 -8.16 -15.89
N ALA A 103 15.12 -8.08 -14.68
CA ALA A 103 15.99 -6.98 -14.29
C ALA A 103 17.33 -7.07 -15.06
N GLY A 104 17.62 -6.05 -15.86
CA GLY A 104 18.83 -6.02 -16.68
C GLY A 104 18.89 -4.85 -17.65
N LYS A 105 19.88 -4.90 -18.54
CA LYS A 105 20.11 -3.90 -19.58
C LYS A 105 20.12 -4.58 -20.94
N GLU A 106 19.33 -4.06 -21.88
CA GLU A 106 19.44 -4.43 -23.28
C GLU A 106 20.63 -3.72 -23.94
N THR A 107 21.43 -4.48 -24.69
CA THR A 107 22.60 -3.97 -25.43
C THR A 107 22.58 -4.47 -26.86
N GLY A 108 23.40 -3.90 -27.74
CA GLY A 108 23.58 -4.41 -29.11
C GLY A 108 24.09 -5.85 -29.17
N ASN A 109 24.66 -6.37 -28.07
CA ASN A 109 25.15 -7.75 -27.94
C ASN A 109 24.19 -8.65 -27.13
N GLY A 110 22.97 -8.17 -26.85
CA GLY A 110 21.94 -8.87 -26.10
C GLY A 110 21.76 -8.41 -24.65
N PHE A 111 20.90 -9.12 -23.93
CA PHE A 111 20.52 -8.82 -22.56
C PHE A 111 21.66 -9.10 -21.57
N VAL A 112 21.93 -8.13 -20.70
CA VAL A 112 22.87 -8.23 -19.57
C VAL A 112 22.07 -8.20 -18.27
N ALA A 113 22.00 -9.34 -17.58
CA ALA A 113 21.24 -9.49 -16.34
C ALA A 113 21.78 -8.58 -15.22
N ARG A 114 20.87 -8.03 -14.42
CA ARG A 114 21.12 -7.35 -13.15
C ARG A 114 20.22 -7.99 -12.08
N PRO A 115 20.61 -9.16 -11.57
CA PRO A 115 19.74 -9.97 -10.72
C PRO A 115 19.24 -9.22 -9.49
N GLU A 116 17.92 -9.22 -9.31
CA GLU A 116 17.29 -8.87 -8.05
C GLU A 116 16.93 -10.15 -7.30
N VAL A 117 17.28 -10.18 -6.01
CA VAL A 117 17.12 -11.36 -5.16
C VAL A 117 16.53 -10.95 -3.83
N VAL A 118 15.44 -11.59 -3.44
CA VAL A 118 14.84 -11.43 -2.10
C VAL A 118 14.75 -12.79 -1.43
N ASN A 119 15.32 -12.93 -0.23
CA ASN A 119 15.20 -14.15 0.56
C ASN A 119 13.90 -14.15 1.38
N TYR A 120 13.23 -15.30 1.45
CA TYR A 120 12.04 -15.47 2.29
C TYR A 120 12.42 -15.73 3.75
N SER A 121 11.46 -15.55 4.67
CA SER A 121 11.70 -15.66 6.11
C SER A 121 12.22 -17.04 6.52
N LYS A 122 13.34 -17.07 7.25
CA LYS A 122 14.01 -18.30 7.68
C LYS A 122 13.13 -19.12 8.63
N GLU A 123 12.33 -18.45 9.43
CA GLU A 123 11.39 -19.00 10.40
C GLU A 123 10.31 -19.81 9.67
N LEU A 124 9.69 -19.24 8.63
CA LEU A 124 8.68 -19.92 7.83
C LEU A 124 9.29 -21.04 6.98
N LEU A 125 10.51 -20.86 6.48
CA LEU A 125 11.25 -21.94 5.81
C LEU A 125 11.52 -23.12 6.75
N ALA A 126 11.85 -22.86 8.02
CA ALA A 126 12.04 -23.91 9.02
C ALA A 126 10.72 -24.65 9.33
N ALA A 127 9.62 -23.92 9.50
CA ALA A 127 8.29 -24.49 9.68
C ALA A 127 7.87 -25.36 8.49
N ALA A 128 8.06 -24.85 7.27
CA ALA A 128 7.81 -25.60 6.04
C ALA A 128 8.67 -26.88 5.96
N ARG A 129 9.96 -26.83 6.33
CA ARG A 129 10.83 -28.03 6.35
C ARG A 129 10.36 -29.07 7.36
N SER A 130 9.92 -28.64 8.54
CA SER A 130 9.35 -29.54 9.55
C SER A 130 8.09 -30.23 9.00
N THR A 131 7.21 -29.45 8.38
CA THR A 131 5.97 -29.91 7.74
C THR A 131 6.25 -30.89 6.62
N ALA A 132 7.18 -30.58 5.71
CA ALA A 132 7.51 -31.43 4.56
C ALA A 132 8.04 -32.83 4.95
N ARG A 133 8.63 -32.99 6.14
CA ARG A 133 9.08 -34.30 6.64
C ARG A 133 7.91 -35.20 7.05
N LYS A 134 6.77 -34.60 7.40
CA LYS A 134 5.55 -35.30 7.81
C LYS A 134 4.60 -35.27 6.61
N ASN A 135 4.38 -36.41 5.97
CA ASN A 135 3.47 -36.50 4.80
C ASN A 135 1.99 -36.20 5.14
N ASP A 136 1.68 -35.71 6.34
CA ASP A 136 0.34 -35.38 6.81
C ASP A 136 -0.33 -34.27 5.99
N TRP A 137 0.45 -33.37 5.38
CA TRP A 137 -0.09 -32.33 4.49
C TRP A 137 -0.90 -32.89 3.32
N LYS A 138 -0.56 -34.12 2.87
CA LYS A 138 -1.30 -34.81 1.81
C LYS A 138 -2.75 -35.14 2.20
N LYS A 139 -3.05 -35.25 3.50
CA LYS A 139 -4.40 -35.47 4.02
C LYS A 139 -5.29 -34.23 3.86
N ARG A 140 -4.70 -33.05 3.66
CA ARG A 140 -5.41 -31.80 3.40
C ARG A 140 -5.61 -31.53 1.90
N CYS A 141 -5.01 -32.33 1.03
CA CYS A 141 -5.16 -32.20 -0.40
C CYS A 141 -6.50 -32.79 -0.85
N ASN A 142 -7.25 -32.04 -1.65
CA ASN A 142 -8.57 -32.47 -2.15
C ASN A 142 -8.48 -33.49 -3.30
N ILE A 143 -7.34 -33.58 -3.96
CA ILE A 143 -7.05 -34.51 -5.05
C ILE A 143 -5.91 -35.44 -4.58
N ASN A 144 -5.87 -36.68 -5.06
CA ASN A 144 -4.88 -37.67 -4.63
C ASN A 144 -3.44 -37.19 -4.93
N SER A 145 -2.75 -36.81 -3.87
CA SER A 145 -1.38 -36.27 -3.91
C SER A 145 -0.36 -37.19 -3.27
N SER A 146 -0.65 -38.50 -3.24
CA SER A 146 0.22 -39.54 -2.68
C SER A 146 1.65 -39.48 -3.22
N ARG A 147 1.81 -39.18 -4.52
CA ARG A 147 3.11 -39.09 -5.21
C ARG A 147 3.78 -37.72 -5.17
N ALA A 148 3.05 -36.67 -4.80
CA ALA A 148 3.62 -35.32 -4.76
C ALA A 148 4.71 -35.21 -3.67
N LYS A 149 5.76 -34.47 -3.97
CA LYS A 149 6.83 -34.10 -3.03
C LYS A 149 6.84 -32.59 -2.78
N VAL A 150 7.57 -32.20 -1.74
CA VAL A 150 7.84 -30.80 -1.43
C VAL A 150 9.30 -30.52 -1.77
N VAL A 151 9.55 -29.55 -2.63
CA VAL A 151 10.88 -29.11 -3.07
C VAL A 151 11.13 -27.69 -2.59
N PHE A 152 12.34 -27.45 -2.09
CA PHE A 152 12.74 -26.11 -1.63
C PHE A 152 13.70 -25.53 -2.66
N GLY A 153 13.36 -24.38 -3.22
CA GLY A 153 14.25 -23.73 -4.16
C GLY A 153 13.79 -22.35 -4.60
N PRO A 154 14.59 -21.66 -5.42
CA PRO A 154 14.28 -20.34 -5.92
C PRO A 154 13.05 -20.36 -6.84
N ILE A 155 12.21 -19.35 -6.70
CA ILE A 155 11.09 -19.09 -7.60
C ILE A 155 11.43 -17.82 -8.38
N ALA A 156 11.48 -17.92 -9.70
CA ALA A 156 11.75 -16.77 -10.55
C ALA A 156 10.45 -16.17 -11.08
N SER A 157 10.43 -14.85 -11.23
CA SER A 157 9.24 -14.14 -11.68
C SER A 157 9.56 -12.99 -12.63
N GLY A 158 8.62 -12.74 -13.53
CA GLY A 158 8.58 -11.62 -14.45
C GLY A 158 7.15 -11.45 -14.97
N ASP A 159 6.88 -10.36 -15.69
CA ASP A 159 5.52 -10.05 -16.13
C ASP A 159 5.13 -10.76 -17.45
N LYS A 160 5.94 -11.73 -17.90
CA LYS A 160 5.73 -12.53 -19.10
C LYS A 160 5.41 -13.97 -18.76
N VAL A 161 4.32 -14.49 -19.34
CA VAL A 161 4.04 -15.93 -19.34
C VAL A 161 5.01 -16.64 -20.28
N ILE A 162 5.77 -17.61 -19.76
CA ILE A 162 6.68 -18.42 -20.57
C ILE A 162 5.96 -19.66 -21.08
N ALA A 163 5.50 -19.59 -22.33
CA ALA A 163 4.72 -20.66 -22.95
C ALA A 163 5.56 -21.82 -23.51
N THR A 164 6.87 -21.64 -23.73
CA THR A 164 7.72 -22.65 -24.36
C THR A 164 9.20 -22.45 -24.01
N THR A 165 9.98 -23.54 -23.99
CA THR A 165 11.45 -23.50 -23.87
C THR A 165 12.13 -22.83 -25.06
N GLY A 166 11.45 -22.71 -26.21
CA GLY A 166 11.95 -21.97 -27.37
C GLY A 166 11.89 -20.45 -27.21
N ALA A 167 11.27 -19.93 -26.13
CA ALA A 167 11.21 -18.50 -25.88
C ALA A 167 12.62 -17.95 -25.59
N SER A 168 12.93 -16.76 -26.11
CA SER A 168 14.25 -16.11 -25.96
C SER A 168 14.69 -15.93 -24.50
N ILE A 169 13.74 -15.88 -23.57
CA ILE A 169 14.00 -15.74 -22.14
C ILE A 169 14.46 -17.05 -21.47
N PHE A 170 14.09 -18.22 -21.98
CA PHE A 170 14.39 -19.49 -21.33
C PHE A 170 15.91 -19.79 -21.26
N PRO A 171 16.70 -19.57 -22.34
CA PRO A 171 18.16 -19.64 -22.25
C PRO A 171 18.77 -18.65 -21.24
N LEU A 172 18.18 -17.46 -21.10
CA LEU A 172 18.65 -16.45 -20.12
C LEU A 172 18.40 -16.93 -18.69
N ILE A 173 17.23 -17.53 -18.41
CA ILE A 173 16.94 -18.16 -17.12
C ILE A 173 17.93 -19.28 -16.83
N LYS A 174 18.16 -20.20 -17.78
CA LYS A 174 19.13 -21.28 -17.61
C LYS A 174 20.58 -20.79 -17.46
N LYS A 175 20.93 -19.62 -18.01
CA LYS A 175 22.28 -19.04 -17.92
C LYS A 175 22.52 -18.27 -16.62
N TYR A 176 21.59 -17.39 -16.24
CA TYR A 176 21.79 -16.46 -15.12
C TYR A 176 21.09 -16.90 -13.83
N TYR A 177 20.08 -17.76 -13.92
CA TYR A 177 19.23 -18.21 -12.81
C TYR A 177 19.06 -19.73 -12.84
N ASN A 178 20.16 -20.46 -13.06
CA ASN A 178 20.15 -21.91 -13.31
C ASN A 178 19.68 -22.75 -12.10
N ASP A 179 19.58 -22.15 -10.92
CA ASP A 179 19.04 -22.74 -9.71
C ASP A 179 17.51 -22.59 -9.59
N THR A 180 16.85 -21.85 -10.49
CA THR A 180 15.39 -21.70 -10.53
C THR A 180 14.68 -23.04 -10.57
N THR A 181 13.79 -23.27 -9.60
CA THR A 181 12.98 -24.49 -9.47
C THR A 181 11.62 -24.32 -10.12
N ALA A 182 11.00 -23.16 -9.94
CA ALA A 182 9.69 -22.83 -10.51
C ALA A 182 9.65 -21.39 -11.03
N LEU A 183 8.70 -21.11 -11.93
CA LEU A 183 8.49 -19.81 -12.54
C LEU A 183 7.02 -19.38 -12.44
N GLU A 184 6.79 -18.14 -12.03
CA GLU A 184 5.48 -17.49 -11.94
C GLU A 184 5.60 -15.98 -12.23
N MET A 185 4.61 -15.16 -11.87
CA MET A 185 4.57 -13.74 -12.23
C MET A 185 4.51 -12.77 -11.03
N GLU A 186 4.78 -13.23 -9.81
CA GLU A 186 4.54 -12.44 -8.58
C GLU A 186 5.68 -12.44 -7.55
N ALA A 187 6.59 -13.42 -7.59
CA ALA A 187 7.53 -13.69 -6.50
C ALA A 187 8.39 -12.48 -6.13
N ILE A 188 8.95 -11.78 -7.13
CA ILE A 188 9.84 -10.63 -6.90
C ILE A 188 9.05 -9.40 -6.46
N GLY A 189 7.87 -9.13 -7.05
CA GLY A 189 7.02 -8.02 -6.63
C GLY A 189 6.58 -8.16 -5.17
N PHE A 190 6.16 -9.37 -4.78
CA PHE A 190 5.86 -9.70 -3.39
C PHE A 190 7.09 -9.51 -2.49
N GLY A 191 8.23 -10.09 -2.87
CA GLY A 191 9.47 -9.98 -2.12
C GLY A 191 9.91 -8.52 -1.90
N GLN A 192 9.83 -7.69 -2.95
CA GLN A 192 10.19 -6.27 -2.89
C GLN A 192 9.30 -5.49 -1.93
N ALA A 193 7.98 -5.71 -1.94
CA ALA A 193 7.08 -5.10 -0.96
C ALA A 193 7.49 -5.48 0.47
N MET A 194 7.78 -6.76 0.71
CA MET A 194 8.17 -7.25 2.03
C MET A 194 9.50 -6.69 2.56
N LEU A 195 10.41 -6.23 1.69
CA LEU A 195 11.65 -5.57 2.14
C LEU A 195 11.40 -4.29 2.95
N TYR A 196 10.24 -3.66 2.77
CA TYR A 196 9.83 -2.47 3.53
C TYR A 196 9.17 -2.81 4.87
N HIS A 197 8.93 -4.10 5.15
CA HIS A 197 8.21 -4.59 6.33
C HIS A 197 9.00 -5.69 7.07
N PRO A 198 10.19 -5.36 7.61
CA PRO A 198 11.05 -6.34 8.28
C PRO A 198 10.37 -7.04 9.48
N GLN A 199 9.31 -6.48 10.04
CA GLN A 199 8.52 -6.99 11.16
C GLN A 199 7.46 -8.03 10.78
N VAL A 200 7.29 -8.32 9.49
CA VAL A 200 6.29 -9.27 8.99
C VAL A 200 7.00 -10.45 8.35
N LEU A 201 6.69 -11.66 8.81
CA LEU A 201 7.27 -12.87 8.21
C LEU A 201 6.54 -13.20 6.90
N PHE A 202 7.27 -13.72 5.91
CA PHE A 202 6.71 -13.96 4.60
C PHE A 202 7.32 -15.15 3.85
N ALA A 203 6.47 -15.84 3.08
CA ALA A 203 6.84 -16.98 2.26
C ALA A 203 5.99 -17.07 0.98
N ASN A 204 6.55 -17.69 -0.06
CA ASN A 204 5.87 -18.00 -1.32
C ASN A 204 5.86 -19.52 -1.51
N ILE A 205 4.68 -20.12 -1.64
CA ILE A 205 4.48 -21.57 -1.74
C ILE A 205 3.64 -21.84 -2.98
N ARG A 206 4.17 -22.60 -3.94
CA ARG A 206 3.52 -22.83 -5.23
C ARG A 206 3.32 -24.30 -5.52
N GLY A 207 2.20 -24.67 -6.12
CA GLY A 207 2.01 -25.99 -6.72
C GLY A 207 2.44 -25.98 -8.17
N VAL A 208 3.06 -27.05 -8.65
CA VAL A 208 3.48 -27.16 -10.05
C VAL A 208 2.31 -27.57 -10.93
N SER A 209 1.83 -26.68 -11.79
CA SER A 209 0.66 -26.92 -12.66
C SER A 209 1.03 -27.33 -14.08
N ASP A 210 2.19 -26.89 -14.55
CA ASP A 210 2.74 -27.26 -15.86
C ASP A 210 4.26 -27.41 -15.77
N MET A 211 4.86 -28.00 -16.80
CA MET A 211 6.32 -28.07 -16.94
C MET A 211 6.74 -27.16 -18.09
N LEU A 212 7.79 -26.36 -17.90
CA LEU A 212 8.34 -25.55 -19.00
C LEU A 212 8.95 -26.44 -20.07
N GLU A 213 9.62 -27.52 -19.66
CA GLU A 213 10.10 -28.58 -20.54
C GLU A 213 8.96 -29.59 -20.81
N ASN A 214 8.84 -30.07 -22.06
CA ASN A 214 7.82 -31.07 -22.47
C ASN A 214 6.34 -30.63 -22.32
N LYS A 215 6.07 -29.34 -22.44
CA LYS A 215 4.72 -28.74 -22.32
C LYS A 215 3.64 -29.39 -23.20
N SER A 216 4.04 -29.96 -24.35
CA SER A 216 3.16 -30.66 -25.30
C SER A 216 2.52 -31.96 -24.80
N LYS A 217 2.85 -32.43 -23.59
CA LYS A 217 2.27 -33.66 -23.00
C LYS A 217 1.36 -33.44 -21.79
N THR A 218 1.15 -32.19 -21.35
CA THR A 218 0.66 -31.94 -19.98
C THR A 218 -0.54 -31.02 -19.83
N ASP A 219 -1.25 -30.66 -20.91
CA ASP A 219 -2.58 -30.07 -20.81
C ASP A 219 -3.63 -31.15 -20.47
N ALA A 220 -3.58 -31.66 -19.25
CA ALA A 220 -4.68 -32.42 -18.66
C ALA A 220 -5.54 -31.46 -17.83
N GLY A 221 -6.85 -31.42 -18.10
CA GLY A 221 -7.83 -30.49 -17.50
C GLY A 221 -8.12 -30.68 -16.00
N GLY A 222 -7.07 -30.77 -15.19
CA GLY A 222 -7.12 -30.89 -13.73
C GLY A 222 -5.79 -30.62 -13.02
N ALA A 223 -4.72 -30.30 -13.77
CA ALA A 223 -3.39 -30.07 -13.22
C ALA A 223 -3.31 -28.78 -12.38
N GLN A 224 -4.03 -27.73 -12.77
CA GLN A 224 -4.08 -26.48 -12.01
C GLN A 224 -4.83 -26.67 -10.68
N GLU A 225 -5.95 -27.38 -10.69
CA GLU A 225 -6.73 -27.71 -9.49
C GLU A 225 -5.92 -28.57 -8.52
N LEU A 226 -5.19 -29.56 -9.05
CA LEU A 226 -4.28 -30.40 -8.29
C LEU A 226 -3.17 -29.55 -7.66
N ALA A 227 -2.49 -28.73 -8.46
CA ALA A 227 -1.40 -27.87 -8.01
C ALA A 227 -1.86 -26.87 -6.94
N ALA A 228 -2.95 -26.14 -7.19
CA ALA A 228 -3.52 -25.17 -6.26
C ALA A 228 -3.96 -25.85 -4.95
N GLY A 229 -4.64 -27.00 -5.04
CA GLY A 229 -5.05 -27.80 -3.89
C GLY A 229 -3.89 -28.32 -3.06
N ASN A 230 -2.78 -28.70 -3.71
CA ASN A 230 -1.57 -29.17 -3.02
C ASN A 230 -0.83 -28.04 -2.31
N ALA A 231 -0.69 -26.90 -2.97
CA ALA A 231 -0.10 -25.70 -2.37
C ALA A 231 -0.91 -25.25 -1.14
N ALA A 232 -2.24 -25.13 -1.27
CA ALA A 232 -3.12 -24.77 -0.16
C ALA A 232 -3.05 -25.81 0.97
N GLY A 233 -3.17 -27.10 0.66
CA GLY A 233 -3.09 -28.17 1.65
C GLY A 233 -1.78 -28.16 2.45
N PHE A 234 -0.65 -27.88 1.78
CA PHE A 234 0.64 -27.71 2.42
C PHE A 234 0.71 -26.46 3.31
N VAL A 235 0.22 -25.31 2.83
CA VAL A 235 0.15 -24.07 3.62
C VAL A 235 -0.62 -24.28 4.91
N PHE A 236 -1.81 -24.90 4.84
CA PHE A 236 -2.65 -25.09 6.02
C PHE A 236 -2.12 -26.17 6.97
N GLU A 237 -1.42 -27.20 6.48
CA GLU A 237 -0.71 -28.12 7.38
C GLU A 237 0.47 -27.43 8.06
N MET A 238 1.22 -26.61 7.33
CA MET A 238 2.30 -25.82 7.92
C MET A 238 1.78 -24.90 9.02
N MET A 239 0.67 -24.21 8.78
CA MET A 239 0.02 -23.38 9.79
C MET A 239 -0.53 -24.19 10.95
N TYR A 240 -1.07 -25.38 10.69
CA TYR A 240 -1.59 -26.26 11.74
C TYR A 240 -0.49 -26.65 12.74
N GLU A 241 0.68 -27.07 12.27
CA GLU A 241 1.80 -27.49 13.10
C GLU A 241 2.61 -26.31 13.68
N MET A 242 2.44 -25.11 13.15
CA MET A 242 3.22 -23.94 13.55
C MET A 242 2.81 -23.41 14.92
N ASP A 243 3.77 -23.40 15.84
CA ASP A 243 3.65 -22.66 17.09
C ASP A 243 4.22 -21.25 16.91
N SER A 244 3.34 -20.25 16.81
CA SER A 244 3.76 -18.86 16.60
C SER A 244 4.49 -18.24 17.78
N THR A 245 4.45 -18.84 18.98
CA THR A 245 5.23 -18.35 20.13
C THR A 245 6.72 -18.58 19.95
N ASN A 246 7.11 -19.57 19.15
CA ASN A 246 8.49 -19.89 18.83
C ASN A 246 9.01 -19.16 17.58
N LEU A 247 8.15 -18.40 16.89
CA LEU A 247 8.57 -17.57 15.77
C LEU A 247 9.22 -16.30 16.33
N ASN A 248 10.48 -16.07 15.97
CA ASN A 248 11.13 -14.79 16.21
C ASN A 248 10.56 -13.76 15.22
N ILE A 249 9.33 -13.32 15.45
CA ILE A 249 8.73 -12.22 14.69
C ILE A 249 9.50 -10.97 15.10
N PRO A 250 10.16 -10.27 14.17
CA PRO A 250 10.97 -9.11 14.54
C PRO A 250 10.09 -8.08 15.24
N ILE A 251 10.40 -7.83 16.50
CA ILE A 251 9.78 -6.76 17.28
C ILE A 251 10.12 -5.45 16.57
N MET A 252 9.18 -4.50 16.50
CA MET A 252 9.47 -3.14 16.02
C MET A 252 10.77 -2.69 16.66
N ASN A 253 11.74 -2.25 15.86
CA ASN A 253 12.98 -1.76 16.46
C ASN A 253 12.67 -0.55 17.35
N SER A 254 13.53 -0.26 18.33
CA SER A 254 13.27 0.78 19.33
C SER A 254 12.92 2.15 18.73
N LYS A 255 13.37 2.43 17.49
CA LYS A 255 13.03 3.66 16.76
C LYS A 255 11.58 3.63 16.27
N GLU A 256 11.18 2.57 15.58
CA GLU A 256 9.80 2.37 15.09
C GLU A 256 8.81 2.29 16.24
N LEU A 257 9.15 1.53 17.29
CA LEU A 257 8.31 1.42 18.47
C LEU A 257 8.16 2.79 19.16
N SER A 258 9.25 3.53 19.33
CA SER A 258 9.17 4.89 19.91
C SER A 258 8.29 5.83 19.10
N LYS A 259 8.34 5.72 17.76
CA LYS A 259 7.51 6.52 16.86
C LYS A 259 6.04 6.15 17.01
N ALA A 260 5.72 4.86 17.00
CA ALA A 260 4.34 4.37 17.11
C ALA A 260 3.71 4.73 18.47
N ILE A 261 4.44 4.55 19.56
CA ILE A 261 3.98 4.97 20.90
C ILE A 261 3.72 6.48 20.92
N TYR A 262 4.62 7.27 20.35
CA TYR A 262 4.45 8.72 20.28
C TYR A 262 3.19 9.09 19.48
N GLU A 263 2.97 8.50 18.32
CA GLU A 263 1.78 8.80 17.50
C GLU A 263 0.47 8.38 18.17
N ILE A 264 0.47 7.29 18.93
CA ILE A 264 -0.70 6.81 19.69
C ILE A 264 -1.05 7.75 20.84
N LEU A 265 -0.03 8.17 21.61
CA LEU A 265 -0.23 8.98 22.82
C LEU A 265 -0.32 10.49 22.51
N PHE A 266 0.19 10.93 21.35
CA PHE A 266 0.30 12.34 20.99
C PHE A 266 -0.14 12.59 19.52
N PRO A 267 -1.44 12.75 19.24
CA PRO A 267 -1.90 13.20 17.94
C PRO A 267 -1.51 14.67 17.72
N ILE A 268 -0.79 14.96 16.64
CA ILE A 268 -0.38 16.33 16.28
C ILE A 268 -1.59 17.26 16.15
N SER A 269 -2.77 16.73 15.78
CA SER A 269 -4.02 17.49 15.63
C SER A 269 -4.87 17.65 16.90
N LYS A 270 -4.54 16.97 18.01
CA LYS A 270 -5.18 17.20 19.31
C LYS A 270 -4.43 18.18 20.20
N LEU A 271 -3.18 18.52 19.88
CA LEU A 271 -2.35 19.44 20.66
C LEU A 271 -2.94 20.86 20.79
N GLU A 272 -3.91 21.23 19.95
CA GLU A 272 -4.62 22.53 20.07
C GLU A 272 -5.67 22.56 21.19
N SER A 273 -6.11 21.40 21.70
CA SER A 273 -7.03 21.29 22.86
C SER A 273 -6.33 20.93 24.18
N VAL A 274 -4.99 20.86 24.19
CA VAL A 274 -4.18 20.33 25.29
C VAL A 274 -4.01 21.34 26.42
N LYS A 275 -4.93 21.31 27.38
CA LYS A 275 -4.63 21.74 28.76
C LYS A 275 -4.54 20.56 29.74
N ASP A 276 -5.08 19.38 29.36
CA ASP A 276 -5.30 18.25 30.27
C ASP A 276 -5.02 16.84 29.66
N ILE A 277 -3.91 16.65 28.90
CA ILE A 277 -3.52 15.35 28.31
C ILE A 277 -3.62 14.18 29.30
N GLY A 278 -3.11 14.39 30.53
CA GLY A 278 -3.08 13.35 31.55
C GLY A 278 -4.47 12.94 32.06
N LYS A 279 -5.46 13.83 31.95
CA LYS A 279 -6.84 13.57 32.35
C LYS A 279 -7.64 12.89 31.23
N GLU A 280 -7.45 13.34 29.98
CA GLU A 280 -8.10 12.72 28.81
C GLU A 280 -7.63 11.29 28.55
N LEU A 281 -6.33 10.98 28.75
CA LEU A 281 -5.80 9.62 28.55
C LEU A 281 -6.19 8.66 29.68
N THR A 282 -6.33 9.14 30.92
CA THR A 282 -6.84 8.33 32.04
C THR A 282 -8.35 8.10 31.94
N GLU A 283 -9.07 8.97 31.24
CA GLU A 283 -10.51 8.85 30.93
C GLU A 283 -10.77 8.18 29.57
N ALA A 284 -9.76 7.89 28.75
CA ALA A 284 -9.91 7.28 27.41
C ALA A 284 -10.71 5.98 27.45
N THR A 285 -11.71 5.78 26.59
CA THR A 285 -12.54 4.55 26.62
C THR A 285 -11.79 3.28 26.21
N ASP A 286 -10.63 3.43 25.57
CA ASP A 286 -9.75 2.35 25.11
C ASP A 286 -8.84 1.89 26.25
N THR A 287 -9.02 0.63 26.67
CA THR A 287 -8.29 0.04 27.80
C THR A 287 -6.81 -0.15 27.46
N SER A 288 -6.49 -0.48 26.21
CA SER A 288 -5.11 -0.67 25.75
C SER A 288 -4.33 0.66 25.69
N VAL A 289 -5.00 1.77 25.32
CA VAL A 289 -4.39 3.11 25.35
C VAL A 289 -4.10 3.56 26.79
N ARG A 290 -4.98 3.25 27.75
CA ARG A 290 -4.73 3.52 29.18
C ARG A 290 -3.53 2.73 29.70
N GLU A 291 -3.48 1.43 29.41
CA GLU A 291 -2.35 0.57 29.82
C GLU A 291 -1.03 1.05 29.20
N LEU A 292 -1.06 1.45 27.93
CA LEU A 292 0.11 2.02 27.25
C LEU A 292 0.56 3.33 27.92
N TRP A 293 -0.38 4.21 28.27
CA TRP A 293 -0.09 5.47 28.95
C TRP A 293 0.54 5.27 30.33
N GLU A 294 -0.04 4.39 31.17
CA GLU A 294 0.47 4.13 32.53
C GLU A 294 1.92 3.61 32.54
N LYS A 295 2.32 2.88 31.49
CA LYS A 295 3.71 2.39 31.35
C LYS A 295 4.67 3.43 30.78
N VAL A 296 4.19 4.29 29.90
CA VAL A 296 5.05 5.29 29.21
C VAL A 296 5.20 6.55 30.05
N ARG A 297 4.15 7.00 30.76
CA ARG A 297 4.14 8.24 31.54
C ARG A 297 5.29 8.36 32.56
N PRO A 298 5.60 7.32 33.38
CA PRO A 298 6.66 7.41 34.38
C PRO A 298 8.07 7.63 33.80
N LEU A 299 8.25 7.39 32.49
CA LEU A 299 9.54 7.51 31.83
C LEU A 299 9.90 8.96 31.44
N PHE A 300 8.94 9.89 31.43
CA PHE A 300 9.12 11.26 30.89
C PHE A 300 8.44 12.36 31.72
N ILE A 301 8.40 12.25 33.05
CA ILE A 301 7.64 13.18 33.91
C ILE A 301 7.97 14.65 33.65
N GLU A 302 9.25 15.00 33.47
CA GLU A 302 9.70 16.38 33.24
C GLU A 302 9.34 16.87 31.83
N GLU A 303 9.63 16.08 30.80
CA GLU A 303 9.31 16.45 29.41
C GLU A 303 7.80 16.50 29.14
N PHE A 304 7.01 15.74 29.90
CA PHE A 304 5.55 15.82 29.88
C PHE A 304 5.03 17.16 30.39
N GLU A 305 5.61 17.68 31.47
CA GLU A 305 5.23 18.99 32.01
C GLU A 305 5.65 20.12 31.06
N GLU A 306 6.78 19.96 30.36
CA GLU A 306 7.24 20.93 29.35
C GLU A 306 6.34 20.93 28.10
N LEU A 307 6.03 19.75 27.54
CA LEU A 307 5.09 19.63 26.40
C LEU A 307 3.66 20.05 26.76
N LYS A 308 3.25 19.97 28.03
CA LYS A 308 1.97 20.50 28.49
C LYS A 308 1.93 22.03 28.42
N ASN A 309 3.06 22.69 28.64
CA ASN A 309 3.18 24.15 28.60
C ASN A 309 3.36 24.68 27.17
N ASP A 310 4.13 23.99 26.33
CA ASP A 310 4.25 24.29 24.90
C ASP A 310 4.14 23.01 24.04
N PRO A 311 2.92 22.63 23.66
CA PRO A 311 2.66 21.46 22.82
C PRO A 311 3.32 21.49 21.44
N LYS A 312 3.68 22.66 20.91
CA LYS A 312 4.23 22.85 19.55
C LYS A 312 5.76 22.96 19.53
N ASP A 313 6.42 22.83 20.68
CA ASP A 313 7.88 22.84 20.80
C ASP A 313 8.51 21.62 20.11
N GLU A 314 9.00 21.82 18.88
CA GLU A 314 9.63 20.77 18.08
C GLU A 314 10.85 20.14 18.78
N ASP A 315 11.62 20.92 19.54
CA ASP A 315 12.83 20.44 20.22
C ASP A 315 12.45 19.47 21.35
N ASN A 316 11.41 19.81 22.12
CA ASN A 316 10.89 18.93 23.17
C ASN A 316 10.20 17.68 22.62
N GLN A 317 9.48 17.78 21.48
CA GLN A 317 8.94 16.61 20.80
C GLN A 317 10.05 15.66 20.31
N ILE A 318 11.15 16.21 19.79
CA ILE A 318 12.34 15.44 19.39
C ILE A 318 13.00 14.80 20.63
N ALA A 319 13.11 15.54 21.74
CA ALA A 319 13.69 15.06 22.99
C ALA A 319 12.94 13.84 23.56
N VAL A 320 11.60 13.90 23.59
CA VAL A 320 10.76 12.78 24.03
C VAL A 320 10.97 11.54 23.16
N LYS A 321 10.92 11.69 21.83
CA LYS A 321 11.17 10.57 20.89
C LYS A 321 12.57 9.98 21.07
N ALA A 322 13.58 10.83 21.23
CA ALA A 322 14.96 10.39 21.41
C ALA A 322 15.18 9.65 22.74
N LYS A 323 14.58 10.15 23.83
CA LYS A 323 14.66 9.53 25.16
C LYS A 323 13.90 8.21 25.19
N LEU A 324 12.69 8.14 24.62
CA LEU A 324 11.91 6.91 24.52
C LEU A 324 12.65 5.83 23.74
N LYS A 325 13.20 6.17 22.58
CA LYS A 325 14.06 5.25 21.83
C LYS A 325 15.24 4.73 22.67
N ARG A 326 15.88 5.59 23.48
CA ARG A 326 17.03 5.21 24.32
C ARG A 326 16.60 4.28 25.45
N VAL A 327 15.47 4.55 26.11
CA VAL A 327 14.93 3.72 27.19
C VAL A 327 14.58 2.32 26.66
N LEU A 328 13.86 2.25 25.54
CA LEU A 328 13.50 0.99 24.89
C LEU A 328 14.74 0.16 24.53
N LYS A 329 15.74 0.80 23.91
CA LYS A 329 16.99 0.12 23.54
C LYS A 329 17.75 -0.47 24.74
N ASN A 330 17.60 0.15 25.92
CA ASN A 330 18.28 -0.27 27.15
C ASN A 330 17.43 -1.24 28.00
N ASN A 331 16.19 -1.51 27.60
CA ASN A 331 15.27 -2.38 28.34
C ASN A 331 14.43 -3.23 27.37
N GLY A 332 14.99 -4.39 26.99
CA GLY A 332 14.37 -5.28 26.00
C GLY A 332 13.05 -5.92 26.44
N ASP A 333 12.81 -6.07 27.75
CA ASP A 333 11.54 -6.60 28.25
C ASP A 333 10.43 -5.54 28.14
N LEU A 334 10.75 -4.29 28.49
CA LEU A 334 9.85 -3.15 28.27
C LEU A 334 9.59 -2.91 26.78
N GLU A 335 10.59 -3.08 25.92
CA GLU A 335 10.45 -2.98 24.46
C GLU A 335 9.46 -4.03 23.91
N LYS A 336 9.56 -5.28 24.37
CA LYS A 336 8.60 -6.35 24.02
C LYS A 336 7.18 -6.02 24.49
N GLU A 337 7.06 -5.66 25.76
CA GLU A 337 5.76 -5.39 26.38
C GLU A 337 5.05 -4.20 25.72
N LEU A 338 5.77 -3.11 25.44
CA LEU A 338 5.21 -1.95 24.75
C LEU A 338 4.90 -2.26 23.28
N ALA A 339 5.67 -3.11 22.60
CA ALA A 339 5.35 -3.54 21.24
C ALA A 339 4.06 -4.38 21.17
N GLU A 340 3.81 -5.21 22.18
CA GLU A 340 2.55 -5.96 22.30
C GLU A 340 1.36 -5.02 22.54
N LEU A 341 1.49 -4.05 23.45
CA LEU A 341 0.45 -3.06 23.74
C LEU A 341 0.13 -2.19 22.51
N VAL A 342 1.14 -1.71 21.80
CA VAL A 342 0.96 -0.99 20.53
C VAL A 342 0.22 -1.87 19.51
N GLY A 343 0.53 -3.17 19.47
CA GLY A 343 -0.19 -4.14 18.66
C GLY A 343 -1.68 -4.24 19.00
N LYS A 344 -2.02 -4.28 20.30
CA LYS A 344 -3.41 -4.31 20.80
C LYS A 344 -4.17 -3.03 20.46
N VAL A 345 -3.60 -1.85 20.75
CA VAL A 345 -4.21 -0.54 20.42
C VAL A 345 -4.55 -0.44 18.93
N ASN A 346 -3.63 -0.87 18.06
CA ASN A 346 -3.86 -0.85 16.61
C ASN A 346 -4.94 -1.84 16.15
N SER A 347 -5.17 -2.94 16.89
CA SER A 347 -6.24 -3.89 16.60
C SER A 347 -7.62 -3.42 17.10
N GLU A 348 -7.67 -2.66 18.20
CA GLU A 348 -8.92 -2.13 18.79
C GLU A 348 -9.45 -0.90 18.04
N LYS A 349 -8.55 -0.06 17.51
CA LYS A 349 -8.92 1.05 16.60
C LYS A 349 -9.53 0.61 15.26
N GLY A 350 -9.57 -0.70 14.97
CA GLY A 350 -10.22 -1.29 13.80
C GLY A 350 -11.75 -1.11 13.76
N GLY A 351 -12.36 -0.60 14.84
CA GLY A 351 -13.75 -0.12 14.87
C GLY A 351 -13.85 1.39 14.64
N ALA A 352 -14.08 1.80 13.39
CA ALA A 352 -14.60 3.11 12.99
C ALA A 352 -14.17 4.35 13.82
N SER A 353 -12.93 4.79 13.66
CA SER A 353 -12.62 6.22 13.66
C SER A 353 -11.57 6.50 12.60
N VAL A 354 -12.08 6.75 11.39
CA VAL A 354 -11.27 7.18 10.26
C VAL A 354 -11.04 8.68 10.44
N VAL A 355 -9.95 9.03 11.11
CA VAL A 355 -9.41 10.39 11.02
C VAL A 355 -8.58 10.42 9.73
N ILE A 356 -9.19 10.89 8.64
CA ILE A 356 -8.48 11.18 7.40
C ILE A 356 -7.84 12.56 7.55
N GLU A 357 -6.53 12.58 7.76
CA GLU A 357 -5.70 13.72 7.44
C GLU A 357 -4.79 13.34 6.26
N ASN A 358 -4.89 14.10 5.16
CA ASN A 358 -4.00 14.03 4.00
C ASN A 358 -3.92 12.67 3.25
N SER A 359 -5.00 11.92 3.12
CA SER A 359 -5.06 10.82 2.14
C SER A 359 -5.73 11.27 0.84
N LYS A 360 -4.95 11.28 -0.24
CA LYS A 360 -5.49 11.15 -1.60
C LYS A 360 -6.09 9.75 -1.72
N ASN A 361 -7.42 9.62 -1.87
CA ASN A 361 -8.10 8.73 -2.82
C ASN A 361 -9.56 8.40 -2.43
N VAL A 362 -10.43 8.59 -3.43
CA VAL A 362 -11.66 7.84 -3.78
C VAL A 362 -12.66 7.52 -2.65
N ILE A 363 -13.79 8.25 -2.68
CA ILE A 363 -15.01 7.87 -1.96
C ILE A 363 -15.79 6.89 -2.85
N SER A 364 -16.14 5.69 -2.34
CA SER A 364 -17.08 4.78 -3.01
C SER A 364 -18.11 4.23 -2.03
N GLY A 365 -19.36 4.09 -2.49
CA GLY A 365 -20.43 3.43 -1.72
C GLY A 365 -21.01 4.20 -0.53
N SER A 366 -20.87 5.53 -0.49
CA SER A 366 -21.39 6.37 0.61
C SER A 366 -22.60 7.20 0.17
N THR A 367 -23.61 7.33 1.03
CA THR A 367 -24.66 8.37 0.90
C THR A 367 -24.14 9.63 1.59
N ILE A 368 -24.00 10.71 0.83
CA ILE A 368 -23.50 11.99 1.35
C ILE A 368 -24.67 12.97 1.36
N SER A 369 -25.07 13.42 2.55
CA SER A 369 -26.01 14.51 2.73
C SER A 369 -25.25 15.75 3.19
N VAL A 370 -25.34 16.85 2.43
CA VAL A 370 -24.77 18.14 2.80
C VAL A 370 -25.83 19.24 2.72
N GLY A 371 -25.78 20.19 3.65
CA GLY A 371 -26.56 21.42 3.56
C GLY A 371 -25.79 22.47 2.76
N GLY A 372 -25.85 22.42 1.42
CA GLY A 372 -25.15 23.34 0.53
C GLY A 372 -24.29 22.65 -0.55
N ASN A 373 -23.35 23.38 -1.15
CA ASN A 373 -22.55 22.90 -2.28
C ASN A 373 -21.58 21.76 -1.89
N PHE A 374 -21.51 20.73 -2.74
CA PHE A 374 -20.67 19.54 -2.60
C PHE A 374 -19.55 19.50 -3.65
N HIS A 375 -18.31 19.20 -3.26
CA HIS A 375 -17.13 19.19 -4.13
C HIS A 375 -16.41 17.82 -4.09
N LEU A 376 -16.14 17.22 -5.27
CA LEU A 376 -15.53 15.89 -5.44
C LEU A 376 -14.28 15.97 -6.35
N GLY A 377 -13.17 15.32 -5.95
CA GLY A 377 -11.82 15.57 -6.52
C GLY A 377 -11.33 14.73 -7.72
N ASP A 378 -10.20 15.19 -8.27
CA ASP A 378 -9.08 14.69 -9.12
C ASP A 378 -9.26 13.68 -10.29
N LYS A 379 -10.46 13.25 -10.73
CA LYS A 379 -10.59 12.54 -12.03
C LYS A 379 -11.81 12.97 -12.84
N THR A 380 -11.57 13.32 -14.10
CA THR A 380 -12.58 13.70 -15.11
C THR A 380 -13.30 12.51 -15.77
N GLU A 381 -13.03 11.27 -15.36
CA GLU A 381 -13.73 10.09 -15.88
C GLU A 381 -14.76 9.58 -14.87
N ILE A 382 -16.01 9.96 -15.11
CA ILE A 382 -17.17 9.25 -14.55
C ILE A 382 -17.43 8.05 -15.48
N ASP A 383 -17.09 6.86 -15.00
CA ASP A 383 -17.50 5.61 -15.65
C ASP A 383 -19.05 5.59 -15.73
N LYS A 384 -19.65 5.24 -16.87
CA LYS A 384 -21.08 5.46 -17.20
C LYS A 384 -22.11 4.67 -16.34
N LYS A 385 -21.80 4.32 -15.09
CA LYS A 385 -22.58 3.46 -14.20
C LYS A 385 -23.16 4.13 -12.95
N TYR A 386 -22.99 5.45 -12.78
CA TYR A 386 -23.50 6.15 -11.59
C TYR A 386 -24.88 6.77 -11.86
N GLU A 387 -25.91 6.30 -11.17
CA GLU A 387 -27.22 6.98 -11.07
C GLU A 387 -27.11 8.10 -10.03
N ILE A 388 -27.33 9.35 -10.44
CA ILE A 388 -27.52 10.48 -9.53
C ILE A 388 -29.02 10.54 -9.20
N LYS A 389 -29.41 10.23 -7.96
CA LYS A 389 -30.80 10.35 -7.50
C LYS A 389 -30.94 11.61 -6.65
N GLU A 390 -31.72 12.54 -7.19
CA GLU A 390 -32.18 13.81 -6.61
C GLU A 390 -31.09 14.82 -6.23
N ILE A 391 -31.25 16.05 -6.73
CA ILE A 391 -30.38 17.17 -6.40
C ILE A 391 -31.25 18.37 -6.01
N GLU A 392 -31.02 18.92 -4.81
CA GLU A 392 -31.32 20.32 -4.49
C GLU A 392 -29.98 21.09 -4.40
N GLY A 393 -29.49 21.60 -5.54
CA GLY A 393 -28.20 22.32 -5.63
C GLY A 393 -27.38 22.08 -6.91
N ASN A 394 -26.17 22.66 -7.01
CA ASN A 394 -25.24 22.44 -8.13
C ASN A 394 -24.05 21.55 -7.69
N VAL A 395 -23.55 20.68 -8.57
CA VAL A 395 -22.35 19.83 -8.34
C VAL A 395 -21.20 20.35 -9.20
N TYR A 396 -20.06 20.67 -8.58
CA TYR A 396 -18.88 21.19 -9.27
C TYR A 396 -17.71 20.18 -9.17
N ILE A 397 -17.13 19.81 -10.32
CA ILE A 397 -15.97 18.92 -10.44
C ILE A 397 -14.79 19.76 -10.93
N ALA A 398 -13.91 20.19 -10.01
CA ALA A 398 -12.65 20.87 -10.33
C ALA A 398 -11.65 20.77 -9.16
N GLU A 399 -10.36 20.73 -9.51
CA GLU A 399 -9.23 20.70 -8.56
C GLU A 399 -9.32 21.86 -7.56
N THR A 400 -9.37 21.57 -6.26
CA THR A 400 -9.32 22.64 -5.25
C THR A 400 -7.90 23.21 -5.18
N ILE A 401 -7.76 24.38 -5.77
CA ILE A 401 -6.58 25.21 -5.78
C ILE A 401 -6.52 25.95 -4.46
N ASN A 402 -5.51 25.65 -3.63
CA ASN A 402 -5.22 26.47 -2.46
C ASN A 402 -4.42 27.70 -2.89
N ILE A 403 -5.10 28.63 -3.55
CA ILE A 403 -4.74 30.05 -3.51
C ILE A 403 -5.59 30.58 -2.38
N GLU A 404 -4.95 31.03 -1.28
CA GLU A 404 -5.58 31.64 -0.10
C GLU A 404 -6.96 32.20 -0.44
N GLN A 405 -8.00 31.51 0.08
CA GLN A 405 -9.42 31.81 -0.07
C GLN A 405 -9.66 33.18 -0.70
N ALA A 406 -9.83 33.21 -2.02
CA ALA A 406 -10.49 34.34 -2.67
C ALA A 406 -11.79 34.53 -1.89
N THR A 407 -11.98 35.75 -1.39
CA THR A 407 -13.03 36.13 -0.46
C THR A 407 -14.37 35.52 -0.86
N ASN A 408 -15.18 35.08 0.12
CA ASN A 408 -16.51 34.44 -0.08
C ASN A 408 -17.54 35.30 -0.85
N THR A 409 -17.13 36.45 -1.39
CA THR A 409 -17.89 37.33 -2.27
C THR A 409 -17.07 37.52 -3.56
N PRO A 410 -17.57 37.07 -4.72
CA PRO A 410 -16.96 37.37 -6.02
C PRO A 410 -16.75 38.87 -6.20
N GLY A 411 -15.56 39.25 -6.67
CA GLY A 411 -15.30 40.60 -7.17
C GLY A 411 -16.11 40.86 -8.45
N ALA A 412 -16.47 42.12 -8.70
CA ALA A 412 -17.19 42.51 -9.91
C ALA A 412 -16.45 42.05 -11.19
N PRO A 413 -17.12 41.85 -12.33
CA PRO A 413 -16.44 41.53 -13.60
C PRO A 413 -15.32 42.54 -13.90
N LEU A 414 -14.16 42.04 -14.33
CA LEU A 414 -12.99 42.86 -14.64
C LEU A 414 -13.26 43.74 -15.86
N ALA A 415 -12.99 45.03 -15.76
CA ALA A 415 -13.03 45.95 -16.89
C ALA A 415 -11.68 46.02 -17.63
N GLY A 416 -11.68 46.50 -18.89
CA GLY A 416 -10.46 46.63 -19.72
C GLY A 416 -9.23 47.26 -19.05
N PRO A 417 -9.34 48.33 -18.22
CA PRO A 417 -8.21 48.89 -17.48
C PRO A 417 -7.62 47.95 -16.42
N GLU A 418 -8.46 47.13 -15.77
CA GLU A 418 -8.06 46.16 -14.74
C GLU A 418 -7.42 44.93 -15.39
N MET A 419 -7.98 44.48 -16.52
CA MET A 419 -7.43 43.40 -17.33
C MET A 419 -6.01 43.74 -17.83
N ASN A 420 -5.80 44.98 -18.29
CA ASN A 420 -4.48 45.49 -18.65
C ASN A 420 -3.49 45.53 -17.47
N ALA A 421 -3.97 45.84 -16.26
CA ALA A 421 -3.13 45.79 -15.06
C ALA A 421 -2.69 44.34 -14.73
N ILE A 422 -3.58 43.36 -14.90
CA ILE A 422 -3.26 41.92 -14.73
C ILE A 422 -2.27 41.47 -15.81
N LYS A 423 -2.48 41.85 -17.07
CA LYS A 423 -1.53 41.59 -18.17
C LYS A 423 -0.12 42.08 -17.83
N MET A 424 -0.01 43.30 -17.28
CA MET A 424 1.26 43.86 -16.85
C MET A 424 1.91 43.10 -15.68
N GLN A 425 1.13 42.45 -14.81
CA GLN A 425 1.68 41.55 -13.79
C GLN A 425 2.33 40.30 -14.43
N VAL A 426 1.65 39.67 -15.40
CA VAL A 426 2.16 38.49 -16.12
C VAL A 426 3.43 38.83 -16.91
N VAL A 427 3.45 39.98 -17.60
CA VAL A 427 4.64 40.48 -18.31
C VAL A 427 5.82 40.67 -17.36
N ARG A 428 5.58 41.18 -16.15
CA ARG A 428 6.58 41.37 -15.08
C ARG A 428 6.87 40.11 -14.25
N ASN A 429 6.51 38.92 -14.74
CA ASN A 429 6.74 37.63 -14.07
C ASN A 429 6.04 37.46 -12.71
N LYS A 430 4.99 38.23 -12.43
CA LYS A 430 4.18 38.13 -11.21
C LYS A 430 2.98 37.20 -11.44
N ILE A 431 3.27 35.92 -11.67
CA ILE A 431 2.26 34.91 -12.03
C ILE A 431 1.27 34.62 -10.89
N LYS A 432 1.77 34.38 -9.65
CA LYS A 432 0.90 34.11 -8.49
C LYS A 432 -0.07 35.26 -8.18
N PRO A 433 0.36 36.54 -8.14
CA PRO A 433 -0.56 37.66 -7.99
C PRO A 433 -1.61 37.74 -9.11
N ALA A 434 -1.22 37.57 -10.37
CA ALA A 434 -2.14 37.62 -11.50
C ALA A 434 -3.24 36.55 -11.39
N LEU A 435 -2.86 35.30 -11.08
CA LEU A 435 -3.81 34.21 -10.87
C LEU A 435 -4.76 34.45 -9.70
N LYS A 436 -4.27 35.06 -8.60
CA LYS A 436 -5.11 35.39 -7.44
C LYS A 436 -6.19 36.41 -7.82
N THR A 437 -5.80 37.50 -8.47
CA THR A 437 -6.75 38.52 -8.92
C THR A 437 -7.76 37.96 -9.93
N LEU A 438 -7.31 37.13 -10.88
CA LEU A 438 -8.22 36.50 -11.85
C LEU A 438 -9.26 35.60 -11.16
N LEU A 439 -8.85 34.76 -10.20
CA LEU A 439 -9.78 33.88 -9.46
C LEU A 439 -10.80 34.65 -8.63
N GLU A 440 -10.43 35.81 -8.09
CA GLU A 440 -11.34 36.66 -7.31
C GLU A 440 -12.48 37.22 -8.16
N HIS A 441 -12.28 37.41 -9.47
CA HIS A 441 -13.22 38.09 -10.37
C HIS A 441 -13.79 37.17 -11.48
N SER A 442 -13.28 35.94 -11.61
CA SER A 442 -13.72 34.99 -12.66
C SER A 442 -15.01 34.26 -12.34
N ALA A 443 -15.48 34.26 -11.08
CA ALA A 443 -16.62 33.46 -10.64
C ALA A 443 -17.96 33.77 -11.36
N HIS A 444 -18.06 34.92 -12.03
CA HIS A 444 -19.25 35.32 -12.79
C HIS A 444 -19.34 34.69 -14.19
N ASP A 445 -18.22 34.17 -14.73
CA ASP A 445 -18.15 33.50 -16.01
C ASP A 445 -17.60 32.07 -15.79
N PRO A 446 -18.45 31.03 -15.89
CA PRO A 446 -18.04 29.65 -15.64
C PRO A 446 -16.88 29.18 -16.53
N ASP A 447 -16.85 29.57 -17.81
CA ASP A 447 -15.83 29.12 -18.76
C ASP A 447 -14.50 29.81 -18.48
N PHE A 448 -14.53 31.11 -18.19
CA PHE A 448 -13.36 31.84 -17.74
C PHE A 448 -12.83 31.32 -16.40
N ASN A 449 -13.72 31.11 -15.43
CA ASN A 449 -13.36 30.57 -14.12
C ASN A 449 -12.63 29.23 -14.24
N ASN A 450 -13.13 28.34 -15.11
CA ASN A 450 -12.51 27.05 -15.36
C ASN A 450 -11.10 27.17 -15.95
N GLN A 451 -10.88 28.12 -16.87
CA GLN A 451 -9.56 28.37 -17.45
C GLN A 451 -8.57 28.92 -16.42
N VAL A 452 -9.00 29.87 -15.60
CA VAL A 452 -8.17 30.46 -14.53
C VAL A 452 -7.81 29.39 -13.49
N ILE A 453 -8.77 28.55 -13.11
CA ILE A 453 -8.58 27.40 -12.21
C ILE A 453 -7.50 26.46 -12.78
N LEU A 454 -7.64 26.04 -14.04
CA LEU A 454 -6.68 25.13 -14.67
C LEU A 454 -5.25 25.71 -14.66
N LEU A 455 -5.09 26.99 -14.96
CA LEU A 455 -3.78 27.65 -14.95
C LEU A 455 -3.21 27.79 -13.54
N ALA A 456 -4.05 28.07 -12.55
CA ALA A 456 -3.64 28.13 -11.16
C ALA A 456 -3.22 26.76 -10.60
N SER A 457 -3.88 25.69 -11.01
CA SER A 457 -3.49 24.33 -10.64
C SER A 457 -2.13 23.95 -11.23
N ARG A 458 -1.93 24.21 -12.53
CA ARG A 458 -0.62 23.99 -13.20
C ARG A 458 0.50 24.78 -12.53
N TRP A 459 0.23 26.03 -12.13
CA TRP A 459 1.18 26.84 -11.37
C TRP A 459 1.55 26.20 -10.03
N ASN A 460 0.58 25.75 -9.25
CA ASN A 460 0.83 25.10 -7.97
C ASN A 460 1.55 23.76 -8.11
N GLN A 461 1.23 22.98 -9.14
CA GLN A 461 1.98 21.76 -9.47
C GLN A 461 3.45 22.08 -9.74
N LEU A 462 3.74 23.07 -10.59
CA LEU A 462 5.11 23.49 -10.86
C LEU A 462 5.85 23.93 -9.58
N GLN A 463 5.21 24.69 -8.69
CA GLN A 463 5.85 25.08 -7.42
C GLN A 463 6.12 23.88 -6.51
N ARG A 464 5.19 22.91 -6.43
CA ARG A 464 5.40 21.67 -5.66
C ARG A 464 6.57 20.86 -6.20
N GLU A 465 6.64 20.68 -7.51
CA GLU A 465 7.70 19.92 -8.16
C GLU A 465 9.08 20.59 -8.00
N LYS A 466 9.12 21.93 -8.07
CA LYS A 466 10.32 22.72 -7.79
C LYS A 466 10.77 22.59 -6.33
N ASN A 467 9.84 22.67 -5.37
CA ASN A 467 10.15 22.57 -3.95
C ASN A 467 10.63 21.17 -3.54
N ARG A 468 10.17 20.13 -4.25
CA ARG A 468 10.53 18.72 -3.98
C ARG A 468 11.73 18.23 -4.81
N ASN A 469 12.34 19.08 -5.64
CA ASN A 469 13.40 18.69 -6.59
C ASN A 469 13.02 17.52 -7.50
N THR A 470 11.75 17.37 -7.87
CA THR A 470 11.26 16.29 -8.75
C THR A 470 11.24 16.66 -10.22
N ILE A 471 11.62 17.90 -10.57
CA ILE A 471 11.69 18.42 -11.95
C ILE A 471 13.05 19.08 -12.20
N SER A 472 13.62 18.92 -13.40
CA SER A 472 14.87 19.60 -13.76
C SER A 472 14.66 21.10 -13.94
N LYS A 473 15.71 21.91 -13.74
CA LYS A 473 15.64 23.37 -13.97
C LYS A 473 15.19 23.73 -15.40
N SER A 474 15.60 22.95 -16.39
CA SER A 474 15.19 23.14 -17.80
C SER A 474 13.69 22.87 -18.00
N HIS A 475 13.16 21.76 -17.47
CA HIS A 475 11.73 21.44 -17.57
C HIS A 475 10.88 22.42 -16.77
N ALA A 476 11.32 22.84 -15.58
CA ALA A 476 10.63 23.85 -14.80
C ALA A 476 10.53 25.20 -15.54
N ASN A 477 11.56 25.57 -16.31
CA ASN A 477 11.56 26.79 -17.11
C ASN A 477 10.61 26.68 -18.33
N ILE A 478 10.52 25.49 -18.93
CA ILE A 478 9.57 25.21 -20.03
C ILE A 478 8.13 25.33 -19.53
N GLU A 479 7.78 24.66 -18.42
CA GLU A 479 6.43 24.72 -17.86
C GLU A 479 6.07 26.12 -17.35
N TYR A 480 7.02 26.83 -16.74
CA TYR A 480 6.84 28.23 -16.38
C TYR A 480 6.46 29.10 -17.59
N ASN A 481 7.20 28.96 -18.70
CA ASN A 481 6.93 29.73 -19.92
C ASN A 481 5.59 29.35 -20.57
N ARG A 482 5.19 28.07 -20.49
CA ARG A 482 3.87 27.61 -20.96
C ARG A 482 2.73 28.23 -20.16
N ILE A 483 2.84 28.25 -18.83
CA ILE A 483 1.83 28.88 -17.96
C ILE A 483 1.76 30.38 -18.24
N ARG A 484 2.91 31.05 -18.37
CA ARG A 484 2.97 32.48 -18.70
C ARG A 484 2.34 32.79 -20.06
N ALA A 485 2.61 31.99 -21.09
CA ALA A 485 2.05 32.19 -22.42
C ALA A 485 0.52 31.99 -22.41
N ALA A 486 0.04 30.92 -21.77
CA ALA A 486 -1.39 30.64 -21.67
C ALA A 486 -2.15 31.70 -20.87
N LEU A 487 -1.52 32.30 -19.85
CA LEU A 487 -2.10 33.44 -19.14
C LEU A 487 -2.25 34.68 -20.03
N LEU A 488 -1.24 34.99 -20.85
CA LEU A 488 -1.33 36.13 -21.77
C LEU A 488 -2.37 35.89 -22.86
N ASP A 489 -2.40 34.69 -23.43
CA ASP A 489 -3.36 34.30 -24.47
C ASP A 489 -4.81 34.38 -23.96
N MET A 490 -5.05 33.88 -22.73
CA MET A 490 -6.35 33.98 -22.07
C MET A 490 -6.75 35.44 -21.83
N ILE A 491 -5.83 36.28 -21.35
CA ILE A 491 -6.12 37.71 -21.10
C ILE A 491 -6.42 38.44 -22.42
N ASP A 492 -5.63 38.18 -23.47
CA ASP A 492 -5.76 38.84 -24.77
C ASP A 492 -7.05 38.42 -25.49
N GLY A 493 -7.44 37.15 -25.38
CA GLY A 493 -8.70 36.64 -25.92
C GLY A 493 -9.96 37.22 -25.24
N MET A 494 -9.82 37.86 -24.08
CA MET A 494 -10.93 38.54 -23.41
C MET A 494 -11.09 40.00 -23.84
N ASP A 495 -9.98 40.69 -24.11
CA ASP A 495 -10.01 42.05 -24.66
C ASP A 495 -10.68 42.08 -26.05
N ASP A 496 -10.53 41.01 -26.85
CA ASP A 496 -11.10 40.90 -28.21
C ASP A 496 -12.60 40.55 -28.25
N ASN A 497 -13.16 39.98 -27.17
CA ASN A 497 -14.56 39.53 -27.11
C ASN A 497 -15.54 40.54 -26.47
N GLY A 498 -15.04 41.70 -26.04
CA GLY A 498 -15.87 42.83 -25.58
C GLY A 498 -16.75 42.51 -24.36
N PHE A 499 -16.13 42.43 -23.18
CA PHE A 499 -16.81 42.55 -21.88
C PHE A 499 -16.52 43.91 -21.23
#